data_AF-A0A8T3T4H6-F1
#
_entry.id   AF-A0A8T3T4H6-F1
#
_cell.length_a   1.000
_cell.length_b   1.000
_cell.length_c   1.000
_cell.angle_alpha   90.00
_cell.angle_beta   90.00
_cell.angle_gamma   90.00
#
_symmetry.space_group_name_H-M   'P 1'
#
loop_
_entity.id
_entity.type
_entity.pdbx_description
1 polymer ?
#
loop_
_entity_poly.entity_id
_entity_poly.type
_entity_poly.pdbx_seq_one_letter_code
_entity_poly.pdbx_strand_id
1 'polypeptide(L)' 'MFASVHVIGTGRAGGAIRARLAERSLRVTDGREPDPAAELVLLCVP' A
#
# COMPACT_ATOMS: atom_id res chain seq x y z
N MET A 1 7.03 13.46 4.37
CA MET A 1 7.39 12.07 4.02
C MET A 1 6.39 11.18 4.72
N PHE A 2 5.75 10.23 4.03
CA PHE A 2 4.72 9.37 4.62
C PHE A 2 5.36 8.29 5.50
N ALA A 3 4.71 7.95 6.61
CA ALA A 3 5.03 6.86 7.52
C ALA A 3 4.09 5.66 7.35
N SER A 4 2.86 5.88 6.86
CA SER A 4 1.88 4.81 6.57
C SER A 4 1.36 4.85 5.14
N VAL A 5 1.30 3.68 4.51
CA VAL A 5 0.77 3.49 3.15
C VAL A 5 -0.20 2.32 3.12
N HIS A 6 -1.34 2.49 2.47
CA HIS A 6 -2.30 1.41 2.20
C HIS A 6 -2.34 1.07 0.71
N VAL A 7 -2.29 -0.21 0.35
CA VAL A 7 -2.36 -0.67 -1.04
C VAL A 7 -3.69 -1.38 -1.28
N ILE A 8 -4.50 -0.83 -2.18
CA ILE A 8 -5.73 -1.48 -2.65
C ILE A 8 -5.43 -2.27 -3.92
N GLY A 9 -5.64 -3.59 -3.87
CA GLY A 9 -5.35 -4.50 -4.98
C GLY A 9 -3.93 -5.05 -4.93
N THR A 10 -3.78 -6.30 -4.48
CA THR A 10 -2.48 -7.00 -4.32
C THR A 10 -2.16 -7.97 -5.45
N GLY A 11 -2.67 -7.69 -6.65
CA GLY A 11 -2.25 -8.37 -7.88
C GLY A 11 -0.76 -8.13 -8.18
N ARG A 12 -0.29 -8.50 -9.39
CA ARG A 12 1.15 -8.44 -9.72
C ARG A 12 1.79 -7.08 -9.43
N ALA A 13 1.16 -6.00 -9.87
CA ALA A 13 1.69 -4.64 -9.67
C ALA A 13 1.63 -4.23 -8.19
N GLY A 14 0.46 -4.31 -7.55
CA GLY A 14 0.30 -3.89 -6.16
C GLY A 14 1.12 -4.72 -5.18
N GLY A 15 1.27 -6.03 -5.42
CA GLY A 15 2.15 -6.90 -4.64
C GLY A 15 3.62 -6.51 -4.75
N ALA A 16 4.10 -6.19 -5.95
CA ALA A 16 5.48 -5.73 -6.17
C ALA A 16 5.73 -4.37 -5.51
N ILE A 17 4.78 -3.43 -5.62
CA ILE A 17 4.86 -2.11 -5.00
C ILE A 17 4.87 -2.24 -3.47
N ARG A 18 3.94 -3.03 -2.90
CA ARG A 18 3.87 -3.33 -1.47
C ARG A 18 5.20 -3.87 -0.94
N ALA A 19 5.80 -4.84 -1.64
CA ALA A 19 7.09 -5.42 -1.25
C ALA A 19 8.19 -4.34 -1.19
N ARG A 20 8.27 -3.49 -2.21
CA ARG A 20 9.25 -2.38 -2.25
C ARG A 20 9.03 -1.31 -1.20
N LEU A 21 7.79 -1.07 -0.80
CA LEU A 21 7.48 -0.12 0.27
C LEU A 21 7.82 -0.69 1.64
N ALA A 22 7.57 -1.98 1.87
CA ALA A 22 7.91 -2.66 3.12
C ALA A 22 9.43 -2.66 3.39
N GLU A 23 10.25 -2.73 2.33
CA GLU A 23 11.72 -2.61 2.42
C GLU A 23 12.20 -1.24 2.94
N ARG A 24 11.35 -0.21 2.96
CA ARG A 24 11.71 1.18 3.30
C ARG A 24 11.31 1.60 4.72
N SER A 25 11.11 0.63 5.62
CA SER A 25 10.65 0.87 7.00
C SER A 25 9.30 1.62 7.09
N LEU A 26 8.49 1.56 6.03
CA LEU A 26 7.13 2.11 6.02
C LEU A 26 6.17 1.10 6.66
N ARG A 27 5.16 1.61 7.37
CA ARG A 27 4.01 0.80 7.74
C ARG A 27 3.15 0.61 6.50
N VAL A 28 3.14 -0.61 5.95
CA VAL A 28 2.35 -0.94 4.77
C VAL A 28 1.19 -1.85 5.16
N THR A 29 -0.04 -1.43 4.85
CA THR A 29 -1.24 -2.26 4.95
C THR A 29 -1.80 -2.51 3.55
N ASP A 30 -2.61 -3.56 3.39
CA ASP A 30 -3.23 -3.91 2.11
C ASP A 30 -4.65 -4.44 2.29
N GLY A 31 -5.51 -4.23 1.30
CA GLY A 31 -6.92 -4.55 1.41
C GLY A 31 -7.74 -4.25 0.15
N ARG A 32 -9.07 -4.31 0.32
CA ARG A 32 -10.05 -3.89 -0.71
C ARG A 32 -10.62 -2.51 -0.46
N GLU A 33 -10.63 -2.08 0.80
CA GLU A 33 -11.19 -0.81 1.24
C GLU A 33 -10.05 0.11 1.71
N PRO A 34 -10.19 1.44 1.57
CA PRO A 34 -9.20 2.39 2.09
C PRO A 34 -9.05 2.28 3.60
N ASP A 35 -7.80 2.28 4.07
CA ASP A 35 -7.48 2.42 5.49
C ASP A 35 -7.56 3.91 5.89
N PRO A 36 -8.48 4.33 6.77
CA PRO A 36 -8.62 5.73 7.17
C PRO A 36 -7.42 6.26 7.99
N ALA A 37 -6.54 5.37 8.47
CA ALA A 37 -5.31 5.76 9.17
C ALA A 37 -4.08 5.84 8.24
N ALA A 38 -4.24 5.56 6.94
CA ALA A 38 -3.16 5.68 5.97
C ALA A 38 -2.97 7.12 5.52
N GLU A 39 -1.73 7.60 5.51
CA GLU A 39 -1.41 8.93 4.98
C GLU A 39 -1.34 8.95 3.44
N LEU A 40 -1.20 7.76 2.84
CA LEU A 40 -1.21 7.55 1.39
C LEU A 40 -1.95 6.25 1.06
N VAL A 41 -2.85 6.31 0.07
CA VAL A 41 -3.53 5.13 -0.51
C VAL A 41 -3.09 4.95 -1.96
N LEU A 42 -2.65 3.74 -2.31
CA LEU A 42 -2.25 3.35 -3.65
C LEU A 42 -3.32 2.44 -4.27
N LEU A 43 -3.90 2.87 -5.38
CA LEU A 43 -4.88 2.11 -6.14
C LEU A 43 -4.17 1.27 -7.19
N CYS A 44 -4.18 -0.04 -7.00
CA CYS A 44 -3.56 -1.05 -7.88
C CYS A 44 -4.64 -2.02 -8.40
N VAL A 45 -5.74 -1.45 -8.86
CA VAL A 45 -6.89 -2.13 -9.47
C VAL A 45 -6.97 -1.78 -10.96
N PRO A 46 -7.66 -2.58 -11.79
CA PRO A 46 -7.97 -2.21 -13.17
C PRO A 46 -8.71 -0.87 -13.28
#